data_AF-A0A2V8KA96-F1
#
_entry.id   AF-A0A2V8KA96-F1
#
_cell.length_a   1.000
_cell.length_b   1.000
_cell.length_c   1.000
_cell.angle_alpha   90.00
_cell.angle_beta   90.00
_cell.angle_gamma   90.00
#
_symmetry.space_group_name_H-M   'P 1'
#
loop_
_entity.id
_entity.type
_entity.pdbx_description
1 polymer ?
#
loop_
_entity_poly.entity_id
_entity_poly.type
_entity_poly.pdbx_seq_one_letter_code
_entity_poly.pdbx_strand_id
1 'polypeptide(L)'
;MKAMVLAAGLGTRLRPLTDTRPKALVEIAGRTLLEITLERLRASGINEVIINVHHFADMIVEYLKAKNNFGMHIEISREELLLDTGGGLKKAAWFFRDDAEPFVLHNVDVISTVDLHLMMEYHKDNRALATLAVQDRPTSRPLTFDKDLRLRERVTGLAFSGIHVISPQLLPKLTEDGAFSIIDSYLRLASQDERILG
;
A
#
# COMPACT_ATOMS: atom_id res chain seq x y z
N MET A 1 14.01 5.00 4.61
CA MET A 1 12.70 4.30 4.63
C MET A 1 12.24 4.12 3.18
N LYS A 2 11.77 2.93 2.84
CA LYS A 2 11.23 2.61 1.51
C LYS A 2 9.70 2.63 1.53
N ALA A 3 9.10 2.71 0.35
CA ALA A 3 7.68 2.45 0.20
C ALA A 3 7.33 1.72 -1.10
N MET A 4 6.14 1.12 -1.12
CA MET A 4 5.48 0.71 -2.35
C MET A 4 4.17 1.47 -2.52
N VAL A 5 3.92 1.96 -3.74
CA VAL A 5 2.64 2.56 -4.11
C VAL A 5 1.86 1.58 -5.00
N LEU A 6 0.66 1.23 -4.56
CA LEU A 6 -0.25 0.34 -5.28
C LEU A 6 -1.04 1.12 -6.34
N ALA A 7 -0.62 1.01 -7.60
CA ALA A 7 -1.15 1.76 -8.74
C ALA A 7 -1.63 0.88 -9.92
N ALA A 8 -1.57 -0.45 -9.82
CA ALA A 8 -1.96 -1.36 -10.91
C ALA A 8 -3.48 -1.47 -11.17
N GLY A 9 -4.33 -1.03 -10.22
CA GLY A 9 -5.77 -1.23 -10.30
C GLY A 9 -6.48 -0.52 -11.47
N LEU A 10 -7.48 -1.18 -12.06
CA LEU A 10 -8.24 -0.70 -13.23
C LEU A 10 -9.06 0.58 -13.00
N GLY A 11 -9.28 0.99 -11.75
CA GLY A 11 -9.98 2.23 -11.43
C GLY A 11 -11.46 2.28 -11.85
N THR A 12 -12.11 1.13 -12.06
CA THR A 12 -13.46 1.02 -12.64
C THR A 12 -14.54 1.86 -11.95
N ARG A 13 -14.40 2.12 -10.65
CA ARG A 13 -15.30 2.99 -9.86
C ARG A 13 -15.23 4.47 -10.21
N LEU A 14 -14.17 4.91 -10.89
CA LEU A 14 -13.95 6.30 -11.32
C LEU A 14 -14.25 6.52 -12.81
N ARG A 15 -14.82 5.53 -13.51
CA ARG A 15 -15.26 5.72 -14.89
C ARG A 15 -16.27 6.87 -14.98
N PRO A 16 -16.22 7.70 -16.04
CA PRO A 16 -15.41 7.53 -17.26
C PRO A 16 -13.97 8.08 -17.16
N LEU A 17 -13.56 8.65 -16.02
CA LEU A 17 -12.24 9.30 -15.89
C LEU A 17 -11.07 8.34 -16.17
N THR A 18 -11.25 7.05 -15.90
CA THR A 18 -10.22 6.01 -16.07
C THR A 18 -10.35 5.22 -17.37
N ASP A 19 -11.20 5.63 -18.30
CA ASP A 19 -11.32 4.93 -19.61
C ASP A 19 -10.11 5.22 -20.52
N THR A 20 -9.44 6.35 -20.30
CA THR A 20 -8.32 6.83 -21.15
C THR A 20 -7.02 7.06 -20.37
N ARG A 21 -7.00 6.80 -19.06
CA ARG A 21 -5.82 6.98 -18.20
C ARG A 21 -5.89 6.04 -17.00
N PRO A 22 -4.75 5.70 -16.37
CA PRO A 22 -4.76 4.93 -15.14
C PRO A 22 -5.31 5.78 -13.99
N LYS A 23 -5.93 5.14 -12.99
CA LYS A 23 -6.42 5.81 -11.77
C LYS A 23 -5.37 6.70 -11.14
N ALA A 24 -4.11 6.25 -11.11
CA ALA A 24 -2.97 7.00 -10.58
C ALA A 24 -2.80 8.41 -11.19
N LEU A 25 -3.24 8.62 -12.44
CA LEU A 25 -3.14 9.89 -13.16
C LEU A 25 -4.48 10.65 -13.25
N VAL A 26 -5.48 10.25 -12.46
CA VAL A 26 -6.66 11.09 -12.21
C VAL A 26 -6.23 12.28 -11.35
N GLU A 27 -6.77 13.46 -11.66
CA GLU A 27 -6.39 14.71 -11.01
C GLU A 27 -7.41 15.17 -9.98
N ILE A 28 -6.91 15.73 -8.89
CA ILE A 28 -7.67 16.46 -7.88
C ILE A 28 -6.99 17.81 -7.70
N ALA A 29 -7.75 18.90 -7.91
CA ALA A 29 -7.23 20.26 -7.85
C ALA A 29 -5.96 20.49 -8.72
N GLY A 30 -5.93 19.90 -9.92
CA GLY A 30 -4.83 20.06 -10.89
C GLY A 30 -3.59 19.21 -10.61
N ARG A 31 -3.64 18.29 -9.63
CA ARG A 31 -2.54 17.42 -9.25
C ARG A 31 -2.96 15.96 -9.35
N THR A 32 -2.10 15.09 -9.87
CA THR A 32 -2.45 13.66 -9.99
C THR A 32 -2.48 12.97 -8.63
N LEU A 33 -3.30 11.92 -8.48
CA LEU A 33 -3.31 11.08 -7.27
C LEU A 33 -1.92 10.52 -6.95
N LEU A 34 -1.16 10.15 -7.98
CA LEU A 34 0.23 9.69 -7.85
C LEU A 34 1.15 10.80 -7.34
N GLU A 35 1.06 12.01 -7.89
CA GLU A 35 1.83 13.18 -7.44
C GLU A 35 1.56 13.50 -5.97
N ILE A 36 0.29 13.55 -5.57
CA ILE A 36 -0.11 13.81 -4.18
C ILE A 36 0.50 12.75 -3.25
N THR A 37 0.45 11.47 -3.65
CA THR A 37 1.01 10.37 -2.87
C THR A 37 2.54 10.47 -2.75
N LEU A 38 3.24 10.67 -3.87
CA LEU A 38 4.71 10.73 -3.88
C LEU A 38 5.25 11.92 -3.11
N GLU A 39 4.63 13.09 -3.23
CA GLU A 39 5.04 14.26 -2.45
C GLU A 39 4.83 14.05 -0.95
N ARG A 40 3.76 13.38 -0.54
CA ARG A 40 3.52 13.04 0.87
C ARG A 40 4.57 12.08 1.40
N LEU A 41 4.89 11.04 0.63
CA LEU A 41 5.96 10.09 0.98
C LEU A 41 7.31 10.81 1.12
N ARG A 42 7.66 11.66 0.16
CA ARG A 42 8.89 12.47 0.19
C ARG A 42 8.93 13.41 1.38
N ALA A 43 7.82 14.10 1.68
CA ALA A 43 7.71 14.96 2.86
C ALA A 43 7.86 14.18 4.18
N SER A 44 7.60 12.87 4.14
CA SER A 44 7.81 11.95 5.26
C SER A 44 9.20 11.28 5.25
N GLY A 45 10.16 11.81 4.47
CA GLY A 45 11.53 11.29 4.39
C GLY A 45 11.70 9.99 3.59
N ILE A 46 10.68 9.53 2.86
CA ILE A 46 10.74 8.34 2.02
C ILE A 46 11.15 8.78 0.61
N ASN A 47 12.36 8.38 0.18
CA ASN A 47 12.94 8.75 -1.13
C ASN A 47 13.15 7.56 -2.07
N GLU A 48 12.88 6.34 -1.61
CA GLU A 48 12.99 5.11 -2.40
C GLU A 48 11.60 4.45 -2.48
N VAL A 49 11.05 4.36 -3.69
CA VAL A 49 9.68 3.88 -3.91
C VAL A 49 9.64 2.89 -5.05
N ILE A 50 8.89 1.81 -4.88
CA ILE A 50 8.49 0.93 -5.99
C ILE A 50 7.00 1.10 -6.30
N ILE A 51 6.65 1.22 -7.57
CA ILE A 51 5.26 1.43 -8.00
C ILE A 51 4.85 0.25 -8.85
N ASN A 52 3.80 -0.47 -8.47
CA ASN A 52 3.25 -1.49 -9.37
C ASN A 52 2.30 -0.86 -10.40
N VAL A 53 2.37 -1.34 -11.63
CA VAL A 53 1.59 -0.81 -12.75
C VAL A 53 1.07 -1.96 -13.62
N HIS A 54 -0.10 -1.78 -14.22
CA HIS A 54 -0.70 -2.77 -15.12
C HIS A 54 -1.35 -2.07 -16.31
N HIS A 55 -2.58 -1.61 -16.14
CA HIS A 55 -3.31 -0.89 -17.20
C HIS A 55 -2.71 0.50 -17.40
N PHE A 56 -2.46 0.89 -18.66
CA PHE A 56 -1.79 2.14 -19.03
C PHE A 56 -0.43 2.35 -18.32
N ALA A 57 0.33 1.28 -18.08
CA ALA A 57 1.62 1.33 -17.39
C ALA A 57 2.58 2.38 -17.97
N ASP A 58 2.67 2.48 -19.30
CA ASP A 58 3.59 3.40 -19.96
C ASP A 58 3.22 4.87 -19.72
N MET A 59 1.94 5.21 -19.53
CA MET A 59 1.55 6.58 -19.17
C MET A 59 2.11 6.98 -17.80
N ILE A 60 2.12 6.05 -16.83
CA ILE A 60 2.71 6.30 -15.51
C ILE A 60 4.22 6.50 -15.65
N VAL A 61 4.89 5.65 -16.43
CA VAL A 61 6.34 5.73 -16.65
C VAL A 61 6.73 7.06 -17.32
N GLU A 62 6.03 7.46 -18.37
CA GLU A 62 6.31 8.72 -19.06
C GLU A 62 5.99 9.93 -18.17
N TYR A 63 4.93 9.89 -17.38
CA TYR A 63 4.61 10.94 -16.40
C TYR A 63 5.72 11.10 -15.35
N LEU A 64 6.20 9.99 -14.78
CA LEU A 64 7.28 9.99 -13.79
C LEU A 64 8.58 10.55 -14.38
N LYS A 65 8.96 10.13 -15.59
CA LYS A 65 10.12 10.68 -16.33
C LYS A 65 9.98 12.19 -16.55
N ALA A 66 8.83 12.66 -17.03
CA ALA A 66 8.57 14.08 -17.27
C ALA A 66 8.66 14.93 -15.99
N LYS A 67 8.42 14.32 -14.82
CA LYS A 67 8.53 14.96 -13.50
C LYS A 67 9.88 14.72 -12.83
N ASN A 68 10.87 14.16 -13.54
CA ASN A 68 12.17 13.77 -13.01
C ASN A 68 12.06 12.93 -11.72
N ASN A 69 11.13 11.98 -11.71
CA ASN A 69 10.78 11.11 -10.57
C ASN A 69 10.55 11.87 -9.25
N PHE A 70 10.14 13.15 -9.30
CA PHE A 70 9.98 14.00 -8.12
C PHE A 70 11.24 14.12 -7.23
N GLY A 71 12.42 13.85 -7.80
CA GLY A 71 13.69 13.80 -7.07
C GLY A 71 13.88 12.55 -6.20
N MET A 72 13.10 11.49 -6.45
CA MET A 72 13.13 10.23 -5.72
C MET A 72 13.74 9.11 -6.58
N HIS A 73 14.25 8.06 -5.92
CA HIS A 73 14.57 6.80 -6.58
C HIS A 73 13.29 5.98 -6.74
N ILE A 74 12.80 5.85 -7.97
CA ILE A 74 11.53 5.19 -8.28
C ILE A 74 11.76 3.98 -9.18
N GLU A 75 11.41 2.80 -8.67
CA GLU A 75 11.36 1.54 -9.42
C GLU A 75 9.93 1.21 -9.88
N ILE A 76 9.82 0.47 -10.99
CA ILE A 76 8.52 0.09 -11.57
C ILE A 76 8.37 -1.42 -11.59
N SER A 77 7.33 -1.93 -10.94
CA SER A 77 6.91 -3.33 -11.01
C SER A 77 5.76 -3.49 -11.99
N ARG A 78 6.04 -3.88 -13.24
CA ARG A 78 4.98 -4.13 -14.24
C ARG A 78 4.28 -5.45 -13.96
N GLU A 79 2.96 -5.47 -13.92
CA GLU A 79 2.14 -6.67 -13.82
C GLU A 79 1.54 -7.04 -15.18
N GLU A 80 1.78 -8.25 -15.67
CA GLU A 80 1.19 -8.75 -16.92
C GLU A 80 -0.28 -9.12 -16.73
N LEU A 81 -0.60 -9.72 -15.59
CA LEU A 81 -1.94 -9.98 -15.09
C LEU A 81 -2.10 -9.20 -13.79
N LEU A 82 -3.29 -8.65 -13.53
CA LEU A 82 -3.56 -7.93 -12.30
C LEU A 82 -3.41 -8.88 -11.09
N LEU A 83 -2.42 -8.62 -10.22
CA LEU A 83 -2.06 -9.50 -9.10
C LEU A 83 -2.76 -9.16 -7.78
N ASP A 84 -3.62 -8.13 -7.79
CA ASP A 84 -4.19 -7.53 -6.58
C ASP A 84 -3.07 -7.06 -5.61
N THR A 85 -3.44 -6.60 -4.42
CA THR A 85 -2.55 -5.92 -3.48
C THR A 85 -1.48 -6.82 -2.89
N GLY A 86 -1.82 -8.06 -2.54
CA GLY A 86 -0.89 -9.03 -1.96
C GLY A 86 0.03 -9.65 -3.01
N GLY A 87 -0.51 -10.04 -4.15
CA GLY A 87 0.29 -10.57 -5.26
C GLY A 87 1.25 -9.53 -5.84
N GLY A 88 0.81 -8.26 -5.95
CA GLY A 88 1.66 -7.15 -6.35
C GLY A 88 2.83 -6.92 -5.37
N LEU A 89 2.57 -6.96 -4.06
CA LEU A 89 3.61 -6.89 -3.04
C LEU A 89 4.58 -8.07 -3.13
N LYS A 90 4.06 -9.31 -3.26
CA LYS A 90 4.89 -10.53 -3.38
C LYS A 90 5.83 -10.44 -4.59
N LYS A 91 5.33 -9.93 -5.74
CA LYS A 91 6.14 -9.70 -6.94
C LYS A 91 7.23 -8.63 -6.73
N ALA A 92 6.89 -7.55 -6.04
CA ALA A 92 7.80 -6.44 -5.74
C ALA A 92 8.74 -6.70 -4.55
N ALA A 93 8.60 -7.85 -3.87
CA ALA A 93 9.30 -8.13 -2.60
C ALA A 93 10.82 -7.97 -2.67
N TRP A 94 11.44 -8.22 -3.84
CA TRP A 94 12.89 -8.07 -4.05
C TRP A 94 13.40 -6.66 -3.71
N PHE A 95 12.58 -5.63 -3.87
CA PHE A 95 12.95 -4.24 -3.57
C PHE A 95 13.20 -3.98 -2.06
N PHE A 96 12.66 -4.87 -1.22
CA PHE A 96 12.68 -4.76 0.24
C PHE A 96 13.57 -5.80 0.93
N ARG A 97 14.09 -6.82 0.22
CA ARG A 97 14.75 -7.98 0.85
C ARG A 97 16.08 -7.65 1.53
N ASP A 98 16.83 -6.69 1.00
CA ASP A 98 18.15 -6.33 1.53
C ASP A 98 18.07 -5.33 2.70
N ASP A 99 16.87 -4.90 3.04
CA ASP A 99 16.61 -3.95 4.12
C ASP A 99 15.89 -4.67 5.28
N ALA A 100 16.40 -4.50 6.50
CA ALA A 100 15.73 -5.01 7.70
C ALA A 100 14.65 -4.02 8.21
N GLU A 101 14.62 -2.80 7.68
CA GLU A 101 13.71 -1.75 8.09
C GLU A 101 12.30 -1.97 7.53
N PRO A 102 11.25 -1.65 8.33
CA PRO A 102 9.89 -1.62 7.83
C PRO A 102 9.70 -0.58 6.74
N PHE A 103 8.73 -0.83 5.86
CA PHE A 103 8.40 0.02 4.72
C PHE A 103 6.91 0.33 4.67
N VAL A 104 6.55 1.43 4.00
CA VAL A 104 5.15 1.82 3.81
C VAL A 104 4.60 1.15 2.55
N LEU A 105 3.39 0.60 2.62
CA LEU A 105 2.62 0.21 1.44
C LEU A 105 1.35 1.10 1.39
N HIS A 106 1.10 1.73 0.24
CA HIS A 106 0.15 2.84 0.11
C HIS A 106 -0.68 2.71 -1.17
N ASN A 107 -2.01 2.67 -1.05
CA ASN A 107 -2.90 2.73 -2.21
C ASN A 107 -2.85 4.11 -2.86
N VAL A 108 -2.65 4.18 -4.18
CA VAL A 108 -2.48 5.47 -4.88
C VAL A 108 -3.71 6.39 -4.80
N ASP A 109 -4.90 5.82 -4.59
CA ASP A 109 -6.17 6.56 -4.49
C ASP A 109 -6.57 6.94 -3.06
N VAL A 110 -5.66 6.77 -2.09
CA VAL A 110 -5.90 7.21 -0.72
C VAL A 110 -5.28 8.59 -0.53
N ILE A 111 -6.12 9.56 -0.16
CA ILE A 111 -5.66 10.85 0.36
C ILE A 111 -5.95 10.83 1.86
N SER A 112 -4.93 11.05 2.67
CA SER A 112 -5.04 10.96 4.12
C SER A 112 -4.34 12.12 4.81
N THR A 113 -4.53 12.23 6.12
CA THR A 113 -3.76 13.10 7.02
C THR A 113 -2.91 12.29 8.00
N VAL A 114 -2.82 10.96 7.84
CA VAL A 114 -2.04 10.06 8.69
C VAL A 114 -0.57 10.47 8.73
N ASP A 115 -0.02 10.61 9.92
CA ASP A 115 1.41 10.82 10.12
C ASP A 115 2.16 9.50 9.94
N LEU A 116 2.95 9.41 8.86
CA LEU A 116 3.69 8.19 8.52
C LEU A 116 4.87 7.95 9.48
N HIS A 117 5.43 8.99 10.10
CA HIS A 117 6.50 8.82 11.08
C HIS A 117 5.95 8.19 12.36
N LEU A 118 4.86 8.75 12.91
CA LEU A 118 4.22 8.19 14.11
C LEU A 118 3.74 6.75 13.88
N MET A 119 3.19 6.48 12.69
CA MET A 119 2.76 5.13 12.33
C MET A 119 3.95 4.15 12.24
N MET A 120 5.09 4.60 11.71
CA MET A 120 6.32 3.82 11.65
C MET A 120 6.93 3.56 13.04
N GLU A 121 6.95 4.57 13.91
CA GLU A 121 7.41 4.46 15.30
C GLU A 121 6.54 3.45 16.06
N TYR A 122 5.21 3.62 16.01
CA TYR A 122 4.27 2.69 16.63
C TYR A 122 4.46 1.26 16.13
N HIS A 123 4.69 1.07 14.82
CA HIS A 123 4.98 -0.24 14.24
C HIS A 123 6.25 -0.87 14.83
N LYS A 124 7.34 -0.10 14.90
CA LYS A 124 8.64 -0.54 15.41
C LYS A 124 8.59 -0.88 16.90
N ASP A 125 8.00 -0.01 17.71
CA ASP A 125 7.86 -0.18 19.17
C ASP A 125 7.09 -1.46 19.50
N ASN A 126 6.07 -1.76 18.69
CA ASN A 126 5.26 -2.96 18.86
C ASN A 126 5.79 -4.19 18.12
N ARG A 127 6.89 -4.12 17.35
CA ARG A 127 7.47 -5.26 16.62
C ARG A 127 6.41 -6.07 15.84
N ALA A 128 5.51 -5.36 15.15
CA ALA A 128 4.43 -5.98 14.39
C ALA A 128 4.91 -6.48 13.03
N LEU A 129 4.27 -7.50 12.46
CA LEU A 129 4.49 -7.85 11.06
C LEU A 129 3.85 -6.82 10.12
N ALA A 130 2.70 -6.28 10.51
CA ALA A 130 2.06 -5.17 9.83
C ALA A 130 1.29 -4.29 10.80
N THR A 131 1.23 -2.99 10.51
CA THR A 131 0.38 -2.00 11.18
C THR A 131 -0.48 -1.33 10.13
N LEU A 132 -1.80 -1.35 10.31
CA LEU A 132 -2.79 -0.91 9.35
C LEU A 132 -3.39 0.42 9.80
N ALA A 133 -3.45 1.42 8.93
CA ALA A 133 -4.23 2.61 9.23
C ALA A 133 -5.72 2.25 9.14
N VAL A 134 -6.43 2.34 10.26
CA VAL A 134 -7.85 2.04 10.34
C VAL A 134 -8.66 3.21 10.88
N GLN A 135 -9.96 3.22 10.60
CA GLN A 135 -10.86 4.27 11.03
C GLN A 135 -12.23 3.70 11.40
N ASP A 136 -12.85 4.24 12.44
CA ASP A 136 -14.26 3.99 12.73
C ASP A 136 -15.14 4.73 11.72
N ARG A 137 -15.57 4.01 10.68
CA ARG A 137 -16.49 4.50 9.65
C ARG A 137 -17.23 3.33 8.99
N PRO A 138 -18.40 3.59 8.36
CA PRO A 138 -19.08 2.57 7.56
C PRO A 138 -18.17 1.96 6.49
N THR A 139 -18.16 0.63 6.43
CA THR A 139 -17.39 -0.16 5.47
C THR A 139 -18.10 -1.47 5.16
N SER A 140 -17.97 -1.96 3.93
CA SER A 140 -18.43 -3.29 3.53
C SER A 140 -17.45 -4.41 3.91
N ARG A 141 -16.25 -4.05 4.36
CA ARG A 141 -15.17 -4.99 4.74
C ARG A 141 -14.55 -4.56 6.07
N PRO A 142 -15.26 -4.73 7.20
CA PRO A 142 -14.73 -4.38 8.51
C PRO A 142 -13.63 -5.37 8.93
N LEU A 143 -12.56 -4.86 9.53
CA LEU A 143 -11.54 -5.66 10.22
C LEU A 143 -11.73 -5.51 11.72
N THR A 144 -11.75 -6.62 12.46
CA THR A 144 -11.97 -6.56 13.91
C THR A 144 -10.66 -6.56 14.66
N PHE A 145 -10.59 -5.78 15.74
CA PHE A 145 -9.42 -5.68 16.59
C PHE A 145 -9.78 -5.96 18.05
N ASP A 146 -8.86 -6.54 18.81
CA ASP A 146 -8.99 -6.62 20.27
C ASP A 146 -8.67 -5.28 20.94
N LYS A 147 -8.73 -5.25 22.28
CA LYS A 147 -8.47 -4.05 23.09
C LYS A 147 -7.07 -3.45 22.89
N ASP A 148 -6.12 -4.24 22.41
CA ASP A 148 -4.73 -3.86 22.16
C ASP A 148 -4.49 -3.57 20.67
N LEU A 149 -5.58 -3.33 19.91
CA LEU A 149 -5.61 -3.11 18.47
C LEU A 149 -4.96 -4.24 17.66
N ARG A 150 -4.98 -5.48 18.14
CA ARG A 150 -4.53 -6.63 17.34
C ARG A 150 -5.67 -7.17 16.49
N LEU A 151 -5.40 -7.40 15.22
CA LEU A 151 -6.37 -7.98 14.28
C LEU A 151 -6.83 -9.35 14.80
N ARG A 152 -8.14 -9.53 14.96
CA ARG A 152 -8.78 -10.78 15.40
C ARG A 152 -10.03 -11.02 14.56
N GLU A 153 -10.47 -12.26 14.50
CA GLU A 153 -11.81 -12.57 13.99
C GLU A 153 -12.83 -12.33 15.13
N ARG A 154 -13.72 -11.32 15.00
CA ARG A 154 -15.11 -11.22 15.55
C ARG A 154 -15.50 -9.90 16.27
N VAL A 155 -16.74 -9.48 15.99
CA VAL A 155 -17.75 -8.71 16.77
C VAL A 155 -18.02 -7.26 16.34
N THR A 156 -17.02 -6.42 16.09
CA THR A 156 -17.19 -5.04 15.54
C THR A 156 -15.88 -4.58 14.94
N GLY A 157 -15.89 -3.97 13.74
CA GLY A 157 -14.63 -3.72 13.03
C GLY A 157 -14.45 -2.30 12.53
N LEU A 158 -13.17 -1.94 12.39
CA LEU A 158 -12.70 -0.68 11.83
C LEU A 158 -12.47 -0.86 10.33
N ALA A 159 -12.62 0.23 9.58
CA ALA A 159 -12.37 0.25 8.15
C ALA A 159 -10.87 0.42 7.88
N PHE A 160 -10.27 -0.50 7.12
CA PHE A 160 -8.93 -0.31 6.59
C PHE A 160 -8.89 0.85 5.59
N SER A 161 -7.91 1.73 5.76
CA SER A 161 -7.78 2.99 5.00
C SER A 161 -6.77 2.90 3.85
N GLY A 162 -6.21 1.73 3.55
CA GLY A 162 -5.33 1.53 2.38
C GLY A 162 -3.90 2.04 2.56
N ILE A 163 -3.48 2.30 3.80
CA ILE A 163 -2.09 2.63 4.17
C ILE A 163 -1.67 1.70 5.29
N HIS A 164 -0.50 1.09 5.18
CA HIS A 164 0.08 0.24 6.22
C HIS A 164 1.60 0.27 6.21
N VAL A 165 2.17 -0.05 7.37
CA VAL A 165 3.61 -0.28 7.55
C VAL A 165 3.82 -1.79 7.65
N ILE A 166 4.80 -2.31 6.91
CA ILE A 166 5.07 -3.74 6.81
C ILE A 166 6.53 -3.99 7.18
N SER A 167 6.73 -4.96 8.07
CA SER A 167 8.04 -5.50 8.38
C SER A 167 8.47 -6.50 7.29
N PRO A 168 9.73 -6.46 6.79
CA PRO A 168 10.21 -7.37 5.74
C PRO A 168 10.04 -8.86 6.06
N GLN A 169 9.96 -9.22 7.35
CA GLN A 169 9.69 -10.56 7.85
C GLN A 169 8.31 -11.11 7.43
N LEU A 170 7.38 -10.24 7.02
CA LEU A 170 6.10 -10.65 6.44
C LEU A 170 6.26 -11.24 5.03
N LEU A 171 7.22 -10.75 4.23
CA LEU A 171 7.40 -11.15 2.83
C LEU A 171 7.59 -12.67 2.62
N PRO A 172 8.45 -13.39 3.37
CA PRO A 172 8.56 -14.84 3.23
C PRO A 172 7.33 -15.60 3.74
N LYS A 173 6.41 -14.93 4.46
CA LYS A 173 5.15 -15.52 4.97
C LYS A 173 3.98 -15.35 3.99
N LEU A 174 4.18 -14.68 2.85
CA LEU A 174 3.22 -14.60 1.74
C LEU A 174 3.27 -15.90 0.93
N THR A 175 2.45 -16.88 1.31
CA THR A 175 2.43 -18.22 0.73
C THR A 175 1.44 -18.36 -0.43
N GLU A 176 0.57 -17.37 -0.63
CA GLU A 176 -0.44 -17.31 -1.67
C GLU A 176 0.21 -17.06 -3.04
N ASP A 177 -0.34 -17.67 -4.10
CA ASP A 177 0.18 -17.55 -5.47
C ASP A 177 -0.81 -16.83 -6.38
N GLY A 178 -0.28 -16.19 -7.43
CA GLY A 178 -1.09 -15.44 -8.40
C GLY A 178 -1.68 -14.17 -7.81
N ALA A 179 -2.96 -13.91 -8.12
CA ALA A 179 -3.67 -12.73 -7.67
C ALA A 179 -4.34 -12.97 -6.31
N PHE A 180 -4.00 -12.17 -5.31
CA PHE A 180 -4.60 -12.25 -3.97
C PHE A 180 -4.56 -10.92 -3.23
N SER A 181 -5.52 -10.74 -2.33
CA SER A 181 -5.61 -9.56 -1.47
C SER A 181 -4.64 -9.70 -0.29
N ILE A 182 -3.91 -8.64 0.04
CA ILE A 182 -3.03 -8.61 1.22
C ILE A 182 -3.81 -8.80 2.54
N ILE A 183 -5.10 -8.47 2.54
CA ILE A 183 -6.00 -8.69 3.69
C ILE A 183 -6.14 -10.17 4.00
N ASP A 184 -6.16 -11.03 2.98
CA ASP A 184 -6.30 -12.48 3.18
C ASP A 184 -5.08 -13.02 3.93
N SER A 185 -3.89 -12.54 3.57
CA SER A 185 -2.65 -12.84 4.28
C SER A 185 -2.65 -12.29 5.71
N TYR A 186 -3.14 -11.06 5.92
CA TYR A 186 -3.23 -10.51 7.28
C TYR A 186 -4.16 -11.32 8.19
N LEU A 187 -5.34 -11.71 7.70
CA LEU A 187 -6.29 -12.53 8.46
C LEU A 187 -5.69 -13.90 8.78
N ARG A 188 -5.06 -14.54 7.79
CA ARG A 188 -4.38 -15.83 7.96
C ARG A 188 -3.22 -15.76 8.96
N LEU A 189 -2.40 -14.71 8.90
CA LEU A 189 -1.28 -14.54 9.83
C LEU A 189 -1.78 -14.21 11.24
N ALA A 190 -2.79 -13.36 11.37
CA ALA A 190 -3.41 -13.06 12.65
C ALA A 190 -4.03 -14.29 13.34
N SER A 191 -4.60 -15.23 12.56
CA SER A 191 -5.11 -16.51 13.11
C SER A 191 -4.00 -17.48 13.53
N GLN A 192 -2.76 -17.22 13.12
CA GLN A 192 -1.54 -17.91 13.56
C GLN A 192 -0.81 -17.16 14.69
N ASP A 193 -1.51 -16.24 15.36
CA ASP A 193 -0.99 -15.38 16.44
C ASP A 193 0.15 -14.43 16.03
N GLU A 194 0.32 -14.20 14.72
CA GLU A 194 1.22 -13.14 14.26
C GLU A 194 0.64 -11.76 14.59
N ARG A 195 1.54 -10.83 14.88
CA ARG A 195 1.17 -9.48 15.31
C ARG A 195 0.83 -8.60 14.12
N ILE A 196 -0.46 -8.51 13.82
CA ILE A 196 -1.04 -7.55 12.87
C ILE A 196 -1.83 -6.51 13.67
N LEU A 197 -1.50 -5.24 13.52
CA LEU A 197 -2.06 -4.14 14.31
C LEU A 197 -2.94 -3.20 13.49
N GLY A 198 -3.93 -2.58 14.13
CA GLY A 198 -4.64 -1.39 13.65
C GLY A 198 -4.05 -0.10 14.23
#